data_AF-A0A520FID6-F1
#
_entry.id   AF-A0A520FID6-F1
#
_cell.length_a   1.000
_cell.length_b   1.000
_cell.length_c   1.000
_cell.angle_alpha   90.00
_cell.angle_beta   90.00
_cell.angle_gamma   90.00
#
_symmetry.space_group_name_H-M   'P 1'
#
loop_
_entity.id
_entity.type
_entity.pdbx_description
1 polymer ?
#
loop_
_entity_poly.entity_id
_entity_poly.type
_entity_poly.pdbx_seq_one_letter_code
_entity_poly.pdbx_strand_id
1 'polypeptide(L)'
;MITRSTTRRAASVRRSATALVGGTATAAALLLFSAGPAAADTPVAEPDSFTSAFTAMATPDQVLNGDGVATPGQPGAMGTFTLRINSDLDIICYDISLNGVTGDYMSPAKTATHIHQAAAGAAGPPRLAFPNPTPVGDGPRNSNGCMQGPFTTGLTPAGADADSGTGFTLDRIEADPAGFAADTHTVDFSAGAVRGQLTRIPVGSVATGGGGAALAAASDSATGSAAPVVGAVALGAMAVAGVTLVARRTRGVQS
;
A
#
# COMPACT_ATOMS: atom_id res chain seq x y z
N MET A 1 -20.90 -70.10 -29.99
CA MET A 1 -22.04 -70.97 -29.62
C MET A 1 -21.69 -71.58 -28.26
N ILE A 2 -22.68 -71.66 -27.35
CA ILE A 2 -22.66 -72.13 -25.95
C ILE A 2 -22.86 -71.01 -24.91
N THR A 3 -24.11 -70.96 -24.49
CA THR A 3 -24.76 -70.29 -23.36
C THR A 3 -24.28 -70.85 -22.02
N ARG A 4 -24.27 -70.02 -20.95
CA ARG A 4 -24.89 -70.38 -19.66
C ARG A 4 -24.98 -69.19 -18.71
N SER A 5 -26.22 -68.98 -18.26
CA SER A 5 -26.67 -68.06 -17.22
C SER A 5 -26.62 -68.75 -15.85
N THR A 6 -26.32 -68.04 -14.77
CA THR A 6 -26.74 -68.44 -13.40
C THR A 6 -26.88 -67.23 -12.47
N THR A 7 -28.05 -67.18 -11.85
CA THR A 7 -28.56 -66.25 -10.83
C THR A 7 -28.10 -66.62 -9.42
N ARG A 8 -28.10 -65.67 -8.47
CA ARG A 8 -28.34 -65.84 -7.01
C ARG A 8 -28.59 -64.47 -6.38
N ARG A 9 -29.84 -64.14 -6.05
CA ARG A 9 -30.57 -64.33 -4.76
C ARG A 9 -30.35 -63.16 -3.78
N ALA A 10 -31.39 -62.32 -3.70
CA ALA A 10 -31.63 -61.38 -2.62
C ALA A 10 -32.08 -62.14 -1.35
N ALA A 11 -31.61 -61.71 -0.19
CA ALA A 11 -32.10 -62.12 1.12
C ALA A 11 -32.85 -60.96 1.77
N SER A 12 -33.96 -61.27 2.43
CA SER A 12 -34.87 -60.33 3.07
C SER A 12 -34.99 -60.60 4.58
N VAL A 13 -35.73 -59.69 5.24
CA VAL A 13 -36.36 -59.75 6.57
C VAL A 13 -35.41 -59.51 7.77
N ARG A 14 -35.69 -58.74 8.85
CA ARG A 14 -36.94 -58.36 9.55
C ARG A 14 -36.90 -56.98 10.23
N ARG A 15 -38.13 -56.51 10.47
CA ARG A 15 -38.64 -55.31 11.14
C ARG A 15 -38.16 -55.12 12.59
N SER A 16 -38.17 -53.87 13.06
CA SER A 16 -38.60 -53.51 14.41
C SER A 16 -39.20 -52.11 14.39
N ALA A 17 -40.46 -51.99 14.80
CA ALA A 17 -41.15 -50.73 15.03
C ALA A 17 -41.00 -50.38 16.51
N THR A 18 -40.69 -49.12 16.82
CA THR A 18 -40.74 -48.59 18.19
C THR A 18 -41.35 -47.19 18.16
N ALA A 19 -42.17 -46.95 19.18
CA ALA A 19 -43.23 -45.98 19.29
C ALA A 19 -42.81 -44.51 19.39
N LEU A 20 -43.77 -43.64 19.07
CA LEU A 20 -43.74 -42.21 19.35
C LEU A 20 -43.74 -41.94 20.87
N VAL A 21 -42.90 -41.02 21.32
CA VAL A 21 -43.15 -40.24 22.55
C VAL A 21 -42.96 -38.78 22.19
N GLY A 22 -44.04 -38.01 22.36
CA GLY A 22 -44.06 -36.57 22.13
C GLY A 22 -43.16 -35.84 23.13
N GLY A 23 -42.32 -34.96 22.59
CA GLY A 23 -41.67 -33.89 23.31
C GLY A 23 -41.86 -32.63 22.49
N THR A 24 -42.42 -31.59 23.10
CA THR A 24 -42.56 -30.26 22.51
C THR A 24 -41.18 -29.72 22.16
N ALA A 25 -40.76 -29.87 20.91
CA ALA A 25 -39.57 -29.23 20.40
C ALA A 25 -39.88 -27.73 20.25
N THR A 26 -39.45 -26.93 21.23
CA THR A 26 -39.22 -25.51 21.01
C THR A 26 -38.18 -25.42 19.90
N ALA A 27 -38.62 -25.14 18.68
CA ALA A 27 -37.76 -24.87 17.55
C ALA A 27 -37.00 -23.57 17.82
N ALA A 28 -35.87 -23.67 18.53
CA ALA A 28 -34.86 -22.63 18.51
C ALA A 28 -34.32 -22.60 17.08
N ALA A 29 -34.88 -21.71 16.26
CA ALA A 29 -34.37 -21.41 14.94
C ALA A 29 -32.97 -20.81 15.12
N LEU A 30 -31.94 -21.67 15.11
CA LEU A 30 -30.56 -21.25 14.94
C LEU A 30 -30.46 -20.62 13.55
N LEU A 31 -30.49 -19.29 13.50
CA LEU A 31 -30.09 -18.52 12.34
C LEU A 31 -28.59 -18.76 12.13
N LEU A 32 -28.26 -19.77 11.34
CA LEU A 32 -26.94 -19.95 10.77
C LEU A 32 -26.70 -18.78 9.82
N PHE A 33 -26.08 -17.71 10.32
CA PHE A 33 -25.48 -16.70 9.46
C PHE A 33 -24.34 -17.37 8.70
N SER A 34 -24.58 -17.73 7.45
CA SER A 34 -23.51 -18.07 6.52
C SER A 34 -22.72 -16.79 6.28
N ALA A 35 -21.66 -16.56 7.05
CA ALA A 35 -20.63 -15.61 6.69
C ALA A 35 -20.16 -16.03 5.29
N GLY A 36 -20.40 -15.18 4.28
CA GLY A 36 -19.85 -15.40 2.95
C GLY A 36 -18.32 -15.53 3.04
N PRO A 37 -17.67 -16.11 2.02
CA PRO A 37 -16.22 -16.13 1.98
C PRO A 37 -15.71 -14.69 2.16
N ALA A 38 -14.87 -14.46 3.16
CA ALA A 38 -14.21 -13.17 3.36
C ALA A 38 -13.50 -12.83 2.04
N ALA A 39 -13.94 -11.76 1.38
CA ALA A 39 -13.28 -11.31 0.16
C ALA A 39 -11.87 -10.83 0.54
N ALA A 40 -10.86 -11.43 -0.07
CA ALA A 40 -9.49 -11.00 0.14
C ALA A 40 -9.27 -9.61 -0.48
N ASP A 41 -8.41 -8.81 0.15
CA ASP A 41 -7.94 -7.53 -0.39
C ASP A 41 -9.09 -6.54 -0.67
N THR A 42 -10.10 -6.52 0.20
CA THR A 42 -11.34 -5.79 -0.03
C THR A 42 -11.08 -4.28 -0.01
N PRO A 43 -11.37 -3.53 -1.09
CA PRO A 43 -11.30 -2.08 -1.06
C PRO A 43 -12.29 -1.53 -0.01
N VAL A 44 -11.81 -0.64 0.86
CA VAL A 44 -12.59 -0.05 1.94
C VAL A 44 -12.40 1.47 1.98
N ALA A 45 -13.29 2.15 2.69
CA ALA A 45 -13.07 3.54 3.06
C ALA A 45 -11.88 3.65 4.04
N GLU A 46 -11.28 4.83 4.09
CA GLU A 46 -10.27 5.14 5.10
C GLU A 46 -10.85 5.01 6.52
N PRO A 47 -10.16 4.33 7.46
CA PRO A 47 -10.64 4.18 8.82
C PRO A 47 -10.47 5.49 9.62
N ASP A 48 -11.21 5.62 10.72
CA ASP A 48 -11.18 6.83 11.57
C ASP A 48 -9.83 7.07 12.28
N SER A 49 -8.99 6.04 12.35
CA SER A 49 -7.68 6.10 13.02
C SER A 49 -6.68 5.14 12.41
N PHE A 50 -5.39 5.43 12.62
CA PHE A 50 -4.27 4.57 12.24
C PHE A 50 -3.45 4.22 13.48
N THR A 51 -3.05 2.96 13.60
CA THR A 51 -2.13 2.45 14.62
C THR A 51 -0.68 2.79 14.29
N SER A 52 -0.36 2.89 13.00
CA SER A 52 1.00 3.19 12.54
C SER A 52 1.05 3.75 11.12
N ALA A 53 2.21 4.29 10.75
CA ALA A 53 2.53 4.69 9.39
C ALA A 53 3.97 4.33 9.05
N PHE A 54 4.21 4.02 7.79
CA PHE A 54 5.51 3.63 7.25
C PHE A 54 5.75 4.28 5.89
N THR A 55 7.02 4.40 5.53
CA THR A 55 7.43 4.70 4.16
C THR A 55 8.52 3.77 3.68
N ALA A 56 8.53 3.49 2.38
CA ALA A 56 9.67 2.93 1.68
C ALA A 56 10.07 3.86 0.54
N MET A 57 11.33 4.30 0.57
CA MET A 57 11.97 5.01 -0.54
C MET A 57 12.67 3.95 -1.40
N ALA A 58 12.01 3.59 -2.49
CA ALA A 58 12.44 2.51 -3.37
C ALA A 58 13.36 3.05 -4.48
N THR A 59 14.50 2.40 -4.65
CA THR A 59 15.50 2.79 -5.65
C THR A 59 16.01 1.57 -6.43
N PRO A 60 16.65 1.77 -7.59
CA PRO A 60 17.07 0.67 -8.47
C PRO A 60 18.23 -0.16 -7.91
N ASP A 61 19.05 0.43 -7.03
CA ASP A 61 20.24 -0.17 -6.43
C ASP A 61 19.94 -1.12 -5.27
N GLN A 62 18.70 -1.13 -4.78
CA GLN A 62 18.25 -1.98 -3.67
C GLN A 62 17.61 -3.29 -4.14
N VAL A 63 17.46 -3.50 -5.45
CA VAL A 63 16.76 -4.65 -6.04
C VAL A 63 17.56 -5.94 -5.86
N LEU A 64 16.85 -7.01 -5.50
CA LEU A 64 17.37 -8.36 -5.35
C LEU A 64 16.51 -9.31 -6.19
N ASN A 65 17.11 -10.32 -6.82
CA ASN A 65 16.34 -11.39 -7.43
C ASN A 65 15.80 -12.38 -6.36
N GLY A 66 15.06 -13.40 -6.80
CA GLY A 66 14.48 -14.41 -5.91
C GLY A 66 15.49 -15.21 -5.08
N ASP A 67 16.75 -15.26 -5.49
CA ASP A 67 17.85 -15.93 -4.76
C ASP A 67 18.56 -14.99 -3.77
N GLY A 68 18.11 -13.74 -3.64
CA GLY A 68 18.74 -12.72 -2.79
C GLY A 68 20.00 -12.09 -3.39
N VAL A 69 20.23 -12.26 -4.70
CA VAL A 69 21.37 -11.68 -5.40
C VAL A 69 21.02 -10.27 -5.87
N ALA A 70 21.88 -9.30 -5.53
CA ALA A 70 21.76 -7.93 -6.01
C ALA A 70 21.68 -7.88 -7.54
N THR A 71 20.60 -7.30 -8.04
CA THR A 71 20.27 -7.25 -9.46
C THR A 71 19.94 -5.80 -9.82
N PRO A 72 20.44 -5.27 -10.95
CA PRO A 72 20.13 -3.89 -11.33
C PRO A 72 18.63 -3.67 -11.52
N GLY A 73 18.06 -2.69 -10.82
CA GLY A 73 16.74 -2.14 -11.14
C GLY A 73 16.77 -1.15 -12.31
N GLN A 74 15.65 -0.47 -12.53
CA GLN A 74 15.50 0.48 -13.64
C GLN A 74 16.29 1.77 -13.43
N PRO A 75 17.30 2.09 -14.27
CA PRO A 75 18.10 3.30 -14.08
C PRO A 75 17.25 4.58 -14.07
N GLY A 76 17.48 5.44 -13.09
CA GLY A 76 16.76 6.72 -12.93
C GLY A 76 15.34 6.60 -12.37
N ALA A 77 14.84 5.38 -12.14
CA ALA A 77 13.55 5.18 -11.49
C ALA A 77 13.64 5.36 -9.97
N MET A 78 12.53 5.77 -9.36
CA MET A 78 12.36 5.83 -7.92
C MET A 78 10.89 5.59 -7.57
N GLY A 79 10.65 5.06 -6.38
CA GLY A 79 9.32 4.88 -5.82
C GLY A 79 9.22 5.43 -4.41
N THR A 80 8.08 6.03 -4.08
CA THR A 80 7.70 6.36 -2.71
C THR A 80 6.45 5.57 -2.38
N PHE A 81 6.54 4.73 -1.35
CA PHE A 81 5.42 4.00 -0.79
C PHE A 81 5.11 4.61 0.56
N THR A 82 3.94 5.21 0.72
CA THR A 82 3.46 5.73 2.00
C THR A 82 2.30 4.86 2.46
N LEU A 83 2.47 4.22 3.61
CA LEU A 83 1.56 3.20 4.12
C LEU A 83 1.05 3.62 5.48
N ARG A 84 -0.26 3.66 5.66
CA ARG A 84 -0.92 3.92 6.94
C ARG A 84 -1.70 2.68 7.31
N ILE A 85 -1.45 2.15 8.50
CA ILE A 85 -1.98 0.87 8.95
C ILE A 85 -2.90 1.12 10.15
N ASN A 86 -4.05 0.44 10.14
CA ASN A 86 -4.82 0.14 11.33
C ASN A 86 -4.82 -1.38 11.49
N SER A 87 -3.94 -1.90 12.34
CA SER A 87 -3.77 -3.34 12.54
C SER A 87 -4.94 -3.98 13.29
N ASP A 88 -5.68 -3.21 14.09
CA ASP A 88 -6.85 -3.71 14.82
C ASP A 88 -8.01 -4.05 13.86
N LEU A 89 -8.11 -3.31 12.75
CA LEU A 89 -9.08 -3.54 11.67
C LEU A 89 -8.49 -4.35 10.51
N ASP A 90 -7.18 -4.62 10.53
CA ASP A 90 -6.38 -5.17 9.43
C ASP A 90 -6.58 -4.39 8.11
N ILE A 91 -6.57 -3.05 8.21
CA ILE A 91 -6.71 -2.12 7.08
C ILE A 91 -5.37 -1.43 6.81
N ILE A 92 -4.97 -1.39 5.55
CA ILE A 92 -3.85 -0.59 5.06
C ILE A 92 -4.34 0.41 4.02
N CYS A 93 -4.04 1.68 4.24
CA CYS A 93 -4.17 2.74 3.26
C CYS A 93 -2.81 3.03 2.65
N TYR A 94 -2.73 3.03 1.33
CA TYR A 94 -1.50 3.22 0.57
C TYR A 94 -1.60 4.49 -0.29
N ASP A 95 -0.47 5.17 -0.43
CA ASP A 95 -0.21 6.20 -1.42
C ASP A 95 1.17 5.90 -2.02
N ILE A 96 1.16 5.41 -3.26
CA ILE A 96 2.33 4.90 -3.97
C ILE A 96 2.55 5.78 -5.18
N SER A 97 3.74 6.34 -5.31
CA SER A 97 4.15 7.14 -6.48
C SER A 97 5.45 6.58 -7.05
N LEU A 98 5.46 6.32 -8.36
CA LEU A 98 6.62 5.86 -9.10
C LEU A 98 7.01 6.92 -10.13
N ASN A 99 8.27 7.35 -10.10
CA ASN A 99 8.82 8.30 -11.05
C ASN A 99 9.93 7.61 -11.84
N GLY A 100 9.92 7.74 -13.17
CA GLY A 100 10.93 7.14 -14.05
C GLY A 100 10.81 5.62 -14.24
N VAL A 101 9.83 4.95 -13.63
CA VAL A 101 9.46 3.56 -13.96
C VAL A 101 8.71 3.55 -15.30
N THR A 102 9.19 2.75 -16.27
CA THR A 102 8.64 2.69 -17.62
C THR A 102 8.31 1.24 -18.02
N GLY A 103 7.67 1.05 -19.17
CA GLY A 103 7.26 -0.27 -19.64
C GLY A 103 6.02 -0.82 -18.92
N ASP A 104 5.55 -1.96 -19.40
CA ASP A 104 4.38 -2.64 -18.85
C ASP A 104 4.73 -3.35 -17.54
N TYR A 105 3.74 -3.44 -16.65
CA TYR A 105 3.87 -4.22 -15.41
C TYR A 105 3.91 -5.71 -15.70
N MET A 106 4.74 -6.45 -14.97
CA MET A 106 4.78 -7.91 -15.05
C MET A 106 5.20 -8.48 -13.70
N SER A 107 4.51 -9.53 -13.26
CA SER A 107 4.79 -10.23 -12.01
C SER A 107 4.17 -11.63 -12.05
N PRO A 108 4.77 -12.61 -11.36
CA PRO A 108 4.10 -13.88 -11.06
C PRO A 108 2.91 -13.73 -10.12
N ALA A 109 2.88 -12.68 -9.30
CA ALA A 109 1.75 -12.32 -8.45
C ALA A 109 0.65 -11.60 -9.25
N LYS A 110 -0.52 -11.41 -8.65
CA LYS A 110 -1.71 -10.82 -9.30
C LYS A 110 -1.52 -9.37 -9.75
N THR A 111 -0.61 -8.64 -9.11
CA THR A 111 -0.13 -7.32 -9.55
C THR A 111 1.40 -7.32 -9.47
N ALA A 112 2.04 -6.22 -9.84
CA ALA A 112 3.50 -6.08 -9.88
C ALA A 112 4.03 -5.12 -8.82
N THR A 113 3.22 -4.74 -7.83
CA THR A 113 3.54 -3.77 -6.79
C THR A 113 3.23 -4.42 -5.44
N HIS A 114 4.24 -4.65 -4.60
CA HIS A 114 4.07 -5.52 -3.43
C HIS A 114 4.71 -4.98 -2.15
N ILE A 115 4.34 -5.60 -1.04
CA ILE A 115 5.17 -5.71 0.16
C ILE A 115 5.68 -7.14 0.27
N HIS A 116 7.00 -7.30 0.39
CA HIS A 116 7.70 -8.52 0.72
C HIS A 116 8.03 -8.59 2.21
N GLN A 117 7.89 -9.77 2.81
CA GLN A 117 8.50 -10.06 4.11
C GLN A 117 9.97 -10.42 3.88
N ALA A 118 10.81 -9.39 3.81
CA ALA A 118 12.21 -9.46 3.45
C ALA A 118 13.03 -8.41 4.22
N ALA A 119 13.98 -8.88 5.04
CA ALA A 119 14.96 -8.01 5.68
C ALA A 119 15.87 -7.34 4.64
N ALA A 120 16.57 -6.27 5.05
CA ALA A 120 17.53 -5.59 4.20
C ALA A 120 18.60 -6.57 3.67
N GLY A 121 18.80 -6.57 2.35
CA GLY A 121 19.77 -7.47 1.71
C GLY A 121 19.31 -8.93 1.55
N ALA A 122 18.08 -9.27 1.92
CA ALA A 122 17.51 -10.60 1.74
C ALA A 122 16.31 -10.57 0.78
N ALA A 123 16.12 -11.67 0.04
CA ALA A 123 14.86 -11.95 -0.65
C ALA A 123 13.85 -12.56 0.34
N GLY A 124 12.57 -12.45 0.01
CA GLY A 124 11.49 -13.03 0.79
C GLY A 124 10.20 -13.08 -0.03
N PRO A 125 9.18 -13.82 0.43
CA PRO A 125 7.92 -13.93 -0.31
C PRO A 125 7.13 -12.61 -0.26
N PRO A 126 6.37 -12.27 -1.32
CA PRO A 126 5.38 -11.21 -1.24
C PRO A 126 4.29 -11.64 -0.25
N ARG A 127 3.80 -10.68 0.54
CA ARG A 127 2.70 -10.90 1.50
C ARG A 127 1.46 -10.07 1.18
N LEU A 128 1.65 -8.97 0.46
CA LEU A 128 0.58 -8.05 0.10
C LEU A 128 0.85 -7.51 -1.30
N ALA A 129 -0.18 -7.46 -2.13
CA ALA A 129 -0.10 -6.93 -3.48
C ALA A 129 -1.08 -5.76 -3.66
N PHE A 130 -0.58 -4.62 -4.09
CA PHE A 130 -1.36 -3.40 -4.33
C PHE A 130 -1.81 -3.31 -5.78
N PRO A 131 -2.90 -2.60 -6.11
CA PRO A 131 -3.17 -2.19 -7.48
C PRO A 131 -1.95 -1.49 -8.09
N ASN A 132 -1.61 -1.86 -9.32
CA ASN A 132 -0.46 -1.26 -10.00
C ASN A 132 -0.68 0.24 -10.22
N PRO A 133 0.32 1.10 -9.97
CA PRO A 133 0.21 2.54 -10.21
C PRO A 133 -0.14 2.89 -11.66
N THR A 134 -0.99 3.90 -11.85
CA THR A 134 -1.49 4.36 -13.15
C THR A 134 -1.30 5.87 -13.33
N PRO A 135 -1.32 6.40 -14.57
CA PRO A 135 -1.35 5.68 -15.85
C PRO A 135 -0.04 4.91 -16.12
N VAL A 136 -0.11 3.89 -16.98
CA VAL A 136 1.11 3.27 -17.53
C VAL A 136 1.67 4.19 -18.61
N GLY A 137 2.95 4.55 -18.50
CA GLY A 137 3.64 5.45 -19.43
C GLY A 137 4.91 6.04 -18.82
N ASP A 138 5.40 7.12 -19.42
CA ASP A 138 6.64 7.83 -19.03
C ASP A 138 6.45 8.85 -17.89
N GLY A 139 5.19 9.13 -17.53
CA GLY A 139 4.86 10.03 -16.43
C GLY A 139 4.91 9.37 -15.06
N PRO A 140 4.76 10.15 -13.98
CA PRO A 140 4.57 9.60 -12.65
C PRO A 140 3.38 8.64 -12.65
N ARG A 141 3.57 7.45 -12.09
CA ARG A 141 2.52 6.44 -11.93
C ARG A 141 2.09 6.43 -10.47
N ASN A 142 0.79 6.53 -10.21
CA ASN A 142 0.27 6.63 -8.84
C ASN A 142 -0.77 5.55 -8.55
N SER A 143 -0.75 5.02 -7.33
CA SER A 143 -1.77 4.11 -6.78
C SER A 143 -2.12 4.56 -5.38
N ASN A 144 -3.40 4.76 -5.10
CA ASN A 144 -3.86 5.09 -3.76
C ASN A 144 -5.20 4.41 -3.44
N GLY A 145 -5.45 4.24 -2.15
CA GLY A 145 -6.67 3.65 -1.64
C GLY A 145 -6.45 2.98 -0.30
N CYS A 146 -7.50 2.34 0.21
CA CYS A 146 -7.44 1.52 1.40
C CYS A 146 -8.00 0.13 1.10
N MET A 147 -7.38 -0.88 1.70
CA MET A 147 -7.79 -2.27 1.56
C MET A 147 -7.72 -2.99 2.89
N GLN A 148 -8.69 -3.88 3.12
CA GLN A 148 -8.79 -4.70 4.31
C GLN A 148 -8.37 -6.14 4.01
N GLY A 149 -7.71 -6.78 4.98
CA GLY A 149 -7.38 -8.19 4.94
C GLY A 149 -8.63 -9.11 4.96
N PRO A 150 -8.47 -10.42 4.70
CA PRO A 150 -7.19 -11.11 4.51
C PRO A 150 -6.50 -10.69 3.21
N PHE A 151 -5.16 -10.62 3.24
CA PHE A 151 -4.35 -10.22 2.09
C PHE A 151 -3.94 -11.42 1.25
N THR A 152 -3.95 -11.26 -0.07
CA THR A 152 -3.44 -12.26 -1.00
C THR A 152 -2.50 -11.64 -2.01
N THR A 153 -1.66 -12.47 -2.59
CA THR A 153 -0.74 -12.09 -3.66
C THR A 153 -1.11 -12.73 -4.99
N GLY A 154 -1.98 -13.73 -5.00
CA GLY A 154 -2.21 -14.59 -6.15
C GLY A 154 -1.06 -15.56 -6.44
N LEU A 155 0.00 -15.56 -5.63
CA LEU A 155 1.17 -16.40 -5.81
C LEU A 155 1.12 -17.56 -4.81
N THR A 156 1.14 -18.78 -5.32
CA THR A 156 1.38 -19.99 -4.53
C THR A 156 2.83 -20.41 -4.74
N PRO A 157 3.72 -20.28 -3.73
CA PRO A 157 5.11 -20.71 -3.85
C PRO A 157 5.23 -22.18 -4.24
N ALA A 158 6.29 -22.53 -4.96
CA ALA A 158 6.52 -23.92 -5.37
C ALA A 158 6.57 -24.86 -4.15
N GLY A 159 5.72 -25.89 -4.15
CA GLY A 159 5.60 -26.85 -3.05
C GLY A 159 4.77 -26.37 -1.86
N ALA A 160 4.09 -25.22 -1.96
CA ALA A 160 3.10 -24.76 -0.99
C ALA A 160 1.67 -25.10 -1.44
N ASP A 161 0.77 -25.28 -0.46
CA ASP A 161 -0.66 -25.54 -0.69
C ASP A 161 -1.52 -24.26 -0.54
N ALA A 162 -0.90 -23.09 -0.35
CA ALA A 162 -1.58 -21.84 -0.05
C ALA A 162 -0.87 -20.60 -0.64
N ASP A 163 -1.64 -19.53 -0.83
CA ASP A 163 -1.16 -18.22 -1.27
C ASP A 163 -0.09 -17.68 -0.30
N SER A 164 0.94 -17.00 -0.81
CA SER A 164 2.01 -16.45 0.02
C SER A 164 1.55 -15.33 0.97
N GLY A 165 0.38 -14.73 0.77
CA GLY A 165 -0.28 -13.83 1.72
C GLY A 165 -1.09 -14.54 2.81
N THR A 166 -1.33 -15.84 2.70
CA THR A 166 -2.18 -16.59 3.66
C THR A 166 -1.63 -16.46 5.08
N GLY A 167 -2.48 -16.00 6.00
CA GLY A 167 -2.14 -15.84 7.42
C GLY A 167 -1.22 -14.67 7.74
N PHE A 168 -0.95 -13.80 6.76
CA PHE A 168 -0.32 -12.51 6.98
C PHE A 168 -1.32 -11.50 7.54
N THR A 169 -0.86 -10.69 8.49
CA THR A 169 -1.62 -9.65 9.20
C THR A 169 -0.71 -8.43 9.37
N LEU A 170 -1.30 -7.23 9.39
CA LEU A 170 -0.52 -5.99 9.37
C LEU A 170 0.26 -5.70 10.65
N ASP A 171 -0.14 -6.28 11.79
CA ASP A 171 0.59 -6.23 13.06
C ASP A 171 2.05 -6.73 12.94
N ARG A 172 2.33 -7.62 11.99
CA ARG A 172 3.69 -8.08 11.70
C ARG A 172 4.59 -6.97 11.14
N ILE A 173 4.07 -6.10 10.28
CA ILE A 173 4.80 -4.91 9.82
C ILE A 173 5.05 -3.96 10.98
N GLU A 174 4.08 -3.82 11.88
CA GLU A 174 4.25 -2.95 13.05
C GLU A 174 5.33 -3.43 14.01
N ALA A 175 5.42 -4.75 14.19
CA ALA A 175 6.37 -5.40 15.08
C ALA A 175 7.81 -5.34 14.55
N ASP A 176 8.02 -5.50 13.23
CA ASP A 176 9.34 -5.46 12.61
C ASP A 176 9.29 -4.85 11.20
N PRO A 177 9.19 -3.50 11.06
CA PRO A 177 9.11 -2.88 9.74
C PRO A 177 10.39 -3.06 8.92
N ALA A 178 11.55 -3.19 9.56
CA ALA A 178 12.82 -3.42 8.87
C ALA A 178 12.90 -4.82 8.22
N GLY A 179 12.06 -5.76 8.68
CA GLY A 179 11.82 -7.06 8.07
C GLY A 179 10.94 -7.04 6.81
N PHE A 180 10.53 -5.88 6.31
CA PHE A 180 9.70 -5.74 5.11
C PHE A 180 10.28 -4.77 4.07
N ALA A 181 10.01 -5.07 2.81
CA ALA A 181 10.39 -4.23 1.67
C ALA A 181 9.20 -4.01 0.74
N ALA A 182 9.13 -2.85 0.10
CA ALA A 182 8.19 -2.59 -0.98
C ALA A 182 8.92 -2.52 -2.31
N ASP A 183 8.29 -3.00 -3.38
CA ASP A 183 8.85 -3.00 -4.72
C ASP A 183 7.82 -2.79 -5.82
N THR A 184 8.33 -2.61 -7.03
CA THR A 184 7.55 -2.67 -8.26
C THR A 184 8.34 -3.34 -9.36
N HIS A 185 7.69 -4.16 -10.18
CA HIS A 185 8.29 -4.90 -11.29
C HIS A 185 7.71 -4.45 -12.63
N THR A 186 8.52 -4.52 -13.68
CA THR A 186 8.10 -4.30 -15.07
C THR A 186 8.62 -5.42 -15.96
N VAL A 187 8.15 -5.50 -17.21
CA VAL A 187 8.61 -6.52 -18.18
C VAL A 187 10.13 -6.52 -18.30
N ASP A 188 10.76 -5.35 -18.41
CA ASP A 188 12.21 -5.21 -18.58
C ASP A 188 12.99 -5.42 -17.27
N PHE A 189 12.31 -5.29 -16.13
CA PHE A 189 12.88 -5.39 -14.79
C PHE A 189 12.08 -6.37 -13.92
N SER A 190 12.09 -7.64 -14.34
CA SER A 190 11.30 -8.70 -13.70
C SER A 190 11.75 -9.04 -12.27
N ALA A 191 13.01 -8.81 -11.92
CA ALA A 191 13.51 -8.88 -10.54
C ALA A 191 13.06 -7.68 -9.68
N GLY A 192 12.62 -6.60 -10.31
CA GLY A 192 12.20 -5.35 -9.68
C GLY A 192 12.76 -4.14 -10.45
N ALA A 193 11.90 -3.19 -10.80
CA ALA A 193 12.31 -1.87 -11.29
C ALA A 193 12.86 -1.02 -10.13
N VAL A 194 12.22 -1.05 -8.97
CA VAL A 194 12.65 -0.38 -7.74
C VAL A 194 12.30 -1.23 -6.52
N ARG A 195 13.11 -1.12 -5.45
CA ARG A 195 12.85 -1.77 -4.14
C ARG A 195 13.28 -0.85 -3.00
N GLY A 196 12.61 -0.89 -1.86
CA GLY A 196 13.00 -0.13 -0.65
C GLY A 196 12.51 -0.77 0.65
N GLN A 197 13.29 -0.70 1.73
CA GLN A 197 12.83 -1.17 3.05
C GLN A 197 11.77 -0.24 3.66
N LEU A 198 10.86 -0.83 4.43
CA LEU A 198 9.91 -0.04 5.22
C LEU A 198 10.61 0.60 6.43
N THR A 199 10.26 1.85 6.67
CA THR A 199 10.71 2.65 7.82
C THR A 199 9.51 3.32 8.46
N ARG A 200 9.45 3.35 9.79
CA ARG A 200 8.32 3.95 10.51
C ARG A 200 8.35 5.47 10.38
N ILE A 201 7.19 6.07 10.15
CA ILE A 201 6.98 7.53 10.14
C ILE A 201 5.85 7.91 11.10
N PRO A 202 5.78 9.16 11.58
CA PRO A 202 4.65 9.61 12.39
C PRO A 202 3.30 9.48 11.64
N VAL A 203 2.26 9.03 12.34
CA VAL A 203 0.89 8.87 11.79
C VAL A 203 0.25 10.19 11.32
N GLY A 204 0.79 11.35 11.77
CA GLY A 204 0.36 12.68 11.34
C GLY A 204 1.29 13.39 10.36
N SER A 205 2.47 12.85 10.05
CA SER A 205 3.39 13.46 9.05
C SER A 205 2.98 13.20 7.61
N VAL A 206 1.92 12.45 7.41
CA VAL A 206 1.25 12.17 6.14
C VAL A 206 0.00 13.03 6.06
N ALA A 207 0.19 14.35 6.06
CA ALA A 207 -0.81 15.26 5.52
C ALA A 207 -0.95 14.90 4.03
N THR A 208 -1.80 13.93 3.77
CA THR A 208 -2.35 13.65 2.45
C THR A 208 -2.80 14.98 1.86
N GLY A 209 -2.46 15.22 0.60
CA GLY A 209 -2.77 16.44 -0.13
C GLY A 209 -4.27 16.70 -0.25
N GLY A 210 -4.90 17.12 0.84
CA GLY A 210 -6.18 17.76 0.88
C GLY A 210 -6.00 19.15 0.29
N GLY A 211 -6.55 19.36 -0.90
CA GLY A 211 -6.73 20.70 -1.42
C GLY A 211 -7.46 21.57 -0.40
N GLY A 212 -6.78 22.63 0.05
CA GLY A 212 -7.41 23.80 0.67
C GLY A 212 -7.47 23.81 2.20
N ALA A 213 -6.79 24.82 2.76
CA ALA A 213 -6.97 25.41 4.09
C ALA A 213 -6.41 24.64 5.30
N ALA A 214 -5.13 24.92 5.63
CA ALA A 214 -4.74 25.54 6.89
C ALA A 214 -3.21 25.74 6.98
N LEU A 215 -2.68 26.69 6.21
CA LEU A 215 -1.44 27.40 6.55
C LEU A 215 -1.82 28.76 7.11
N ALA A 216 -2.34 28.79 8.35
CA ALA A 216 -2.36 29.96 9.23
C ALA A 216 -3.03 29.62 10.56
N ALA A 217 -2.31 28.97 11.48
CA ALA A 217 -2.58 29.06 12.93
C ALA A 217 -1.54 28.26 13.74
N ALA A 218 -0.27 28.67 13.72
CA ALA A 218 0.68 28.27 14.77
C ALA A 218 1.87 29.24 14.83
N SER A 219 1.60 30.54 14.93
CA SER A 219 2.55 31.55 15.44
C SER A 219 1.78 32.83 15.73
N ASP A 220 0.87 32.82 16.70
CA ASP A 220 0.69 34.00 17.56
C ASP A 220 -0.07 33.64 18.84
N SER A 221 0.66 33.46 19.92
CA SER A 221 0.15 33.49 21.30
C SER A 221 1.31 33.75 22.24
N ALA A 222 1.79 34.99 22.21
CA ALA A 222 2.52 35.60 23.31
C ALA A 222 2.12 37.07 23.42
N THR A 223 0.87 37.33 23.81
CA THR A 223 0.45 38.65 24.28
C THR A 223 0.90 38.86 25.72
N GLY A 224 1.70 39.91 25.92
CA GLY A 224 2.05 40.41 27.24
C GLY A 224 2.51 41.87 27.19
N SER A 225 1.58 42.79 27.45
CA SER A 225 1.79 44.15 28.00
C SER A 225 1.79 45.36 27.02
N ALA A 226 0.58 45.92 26.87
CA ALA A 226 0.17 47.34 26.92
C ALA A 226 1.14 48.50 26.58
N ALA A 227 0.74 49.35 25.61
CA ALA A 227 0.40 50.79 25.80
C ALA A 227 0.04 51.47 24.46
N PRO A 228 -0.99 52.35 24.38
CA PRO A 228 -1.33 53.08 23.16
C PRO A 228 -0.70 54.47 23.13
N VAL A 229 -0.20 54.91 21.97
CA VAL A 229 0.11 56.34 21.72
C VAL A 229 -0.54 56.79 20.42
N VAL A 230 -1.43 57.76 20.58
CA VAL A 230 -2.12 58.55 19.55
C VAL A 230 -1.11 59.47 18.87
N GLY A 231 -1.14 59.58 17.54
CA GLY A 231 -0.34 60.58 16.82
C GLY A 231 -0.77 60.72 15.36
N ALA A 232 -1.22 61.91 14.99
CA ALA A 232 -1.96 62.21 13.77
C ALA A 232 -1.08 62.91 12.70
N VAL A 233 -1.50 62.78 11.43
CA VAL A 233 -1.36 63.73 10.29
C VAL A 233 0.04 64.24 9.89
N ALA A 234 0.42 64.00 8.63
CA ALA A 234 0.90 65.06 7.70
C ALA A 234 1.10 64.55 6.26
N LEU A 235 0.33 65.12 5.33
CA LEU A 235 0.63 65.17 3.90
C LEU A 235 1.78 66.16 3.66
N GLY A 236 2.76 65.81 2.85
CA GLY A 236 3.84 66.70 2.43
C GLY A 236 4.49 66.24 1.13
N ALA A 237 4.16 66.91 0.04
CA ALA A 237 4.80 66.76 -1.27
C ALA A 237 6.17 67.46 -1.31
N MET A 238 7.06 67.00 -2.21
CA MET A 238 7.86 67.79 -3.17
C MET A 238 9.20 67.10 -3.53
N ALA A 239 9.35 66.90 -4.84
CA ALA A 239 10.53 66.80 -5.72
C ALA A 239 11.96 66.92 -5.15
N VAL A 240 12.92 66.20 -5.76
CA VAL A 240 13.93 66.75 -6.73
C VAL A 240 14.94 65.66 -7.18
N ALA A 241 15.14 65.65 -8.50
CA ALA A 241 16.22 65.20 -9.41
C ALA A 241 17.54 64.52 -8.94
N GLY A 242 18.02 63.64 -9.83
CA GLY A 242 19.43 63.24 -10.08
C GLY A 242 19.49 61.87 -10.79
N VAL A 243 19.41 61.74 -12.13
CA VAL A 243 20.38 62.03 -13.21
C VAL A 243 21.70 61.23 -13.13
N THR A 244 21.73 60.16 -13.95
CA THR A 244 22.82 59.60 -14.80
C THR A 244 24.04 58.90 -14.13
N LEU A 245 24.81 57.98 -14.73
CA LEU A 245 25.12 57.57 -16.11
C LEU A 245 25.50 56.05 -16.08
N VAL A 246 24.97 55.20 -16.97
CA VAL A 246 25.60 54.71 -18.23
C VAL A 246 26.49 53.46 -18.10
N ALA A 247 26.11 52.51 -18.94
CA ALA A 247 26.79 51.28 -19.30
C ALA A 247 28.14 51.52 -20.02
N ARG A 248 29.01 50.49 -20.04
CA ARG A 248 29.67 50.09 -21.30
C ARG A 248 30.22 48.66 -21.26
N ARG A 249 29.82 47.93 -22.31
CA ARG A 249 30.39 46.68 -22.85
C ARG A 249 31.81 46.88 -23.40
N THR A 250 32.59 45.80 -23.52
CA THR A 250 33.11 45.12 -24.76
C THR A 250 34.43 44.40 -24.43
N ARG A 251 34.55 43.07 -24.60
CA ARG A 251 35.00 42.29 -25.80
C ARG A 251 36.40 42.62 -26.33
N GLY A 252 37.25 41.59 -26.46
CA GLY A 252 38.50 41.53 -27.25
C GLY A 252 39.46 40.47 -26.68
N VAL A 253 39.56 39.23 -27.19
CA VAL A 253 40.31 38.72 -28.38
C VAL A 253 41.73 38.21 -28.03
N GLN A 254 41.91 36.90 -28.28
CA GLN A 254 43.07 36.12 -28.76
C GLN A 254 44.49 36.33 -28.19
N SER A 255 45.10 35.19 -27.85
CA SER A 255 46.42 34.75 -28.34
C SER A 255 46.37 33.24 -28.57
#